data_AF-A0A4Q3VGG5-F1
#
_entry.id   AF-A0A4Q3VGG5-F1
#
_cell.length_a   1.000
_cell.length_b   1.000
_cell.length_c   1.000
_cell.angle_alpha   90.00
_cell.angle_beta   90.00
_cell.angle_gamma   90.00
#
_symmetry.space_group_name_H-M   'P 1'
#
loop_
_entity.id
_entity.type
_entity.pdbx_description
1 polymer ?
#
loop_
_entity_poly.entity_id
_entity_poly.type
_entity_poly.pdbx_seq_one_letter_code
_entity_poly.pdbx_strand_id
1 'polypeptide(L)'
;MLSTARLLLRGWREEDLEPFARLNADPLVVDFLPKPLTREESNGMVARIQDHFVERGFGLWAVEVPGLALFIGFVGLAVPRFEASFTPCVEIGWRLAPEFWGFGYATEAARAALA
;
A
#
# COMPACT_ATOMS: atom_id res chain seq x y z
N MET A 1 -11.87 -0.81 6.69
CA MET A 1 -11.06 -1.95 7.18
C MET A 1 -11.62 -3.19 6.54
N LEU A 2 -10.76 -4.03 5.95
CA LEU A 2 -11.17 -5.28 5.31
C LEU A 2 -10.36 -6.42 5.95
N SER A 3 -11.02 -7.55 6.19
CA SER A 3 -10.38 -8.74 6.73
C SER A 3 -10.51 -9.88 5.73
N THR A 4 -9.45 -10.67 5.61
CA THR A 4 -9.41 -11.87 4.78
C THR A 4 -9.10 -13.09 5.65
N ALA A 5 -8.83 -14.25 5.04
CA ALA A 5 -8.43 -15.44 5.77
C ALA A 5 -7.11 -15.26 6.53
N ARG A 6 -6.17 -14.48 5.96
CA ARG A 6 -4.82 -14.30 6.52
C ARG A 6 -4.43 -12.85 6.80
N LEU A 7 -5.15 -11.88 6.26
CA LEU A 7 -4.74 -10.48 6.22
C LEU A 7 -5.74 -9.56 6.87
N LEU A 8 -5.21 -8.47 7.39
CA LEU A 8 -5.97 -7.31 7.80
C LEU A 8 -5.54 -6.10 6.97
N LEU A 9 -6.46 -5.55 6.17
CA LEU A 9 -6.29 -4.31 5.42
C LEU A 9 -6.89 -3.17 6.26
N ARG A 10 -6.00 -2.36 6.84
CA ARG A 10 -6.35 -1.36 7.85
C ARG A 10 -5.87 0.04 7.48
N GLY A 11 -6.35 1.02 8.24
CA GLY A 11 -5.82 2.38 8.18
C GLY A 11 -4.36 2.43 8.60
N TRP A 12 -3.65 3.43 8.08
CA TRP A 12 -2.25 3.72 8.40
C TRP A 12 -2.11 4.24 9.83
N ARG A 13 -1.06 3.77 10.51
CA ARG A 13 -0.67 4.15 11.88
C ARG A 13 0.73 4.76 11.86
N GLU A 14 1.08 5.47 12.92
CA GLU A 14 2.42 6.07 13.07
C GLU A 14 3.54 5.02 13.03
N GLU A 15 3.29 3.84 13.62
CA GLU A 15 4.20 2.68 13.61
C GLU A 15 4.48 2.12 12.21
N ASP A 16 3.66 2.44 11.20
CA ASP A 16 3.85 2.00 9.82
C ASP A 16 4.84 2.89 9.05
N LEU A 17 5.09 4.12 9.50
CA LEU A 17 5.88 5.11 8.74
C LEU A 17 7.33 4.70 8.55
N GLU A 18 7.94 4.17 9.61
CA GLU A 18 9.31 3.70 9.61
C GLU A 18 9.51 2.44 8.72
N PRO A 19 8.75 1.34 8.89
CA PRO A 19 8.87 0.19 7.98
C PRO A 19 8.47 0.52 6.54
N PHE A 20 7.52 1.44 6.31
CA PHE A 20 7.18 1.88 4.96
C PHE A 20 8.30 2.69 4.29
N ALA A 21 9.01 3.53 5.04
CA ALA A 21 10.18 4.23 4.50
C ALA A 21 11.30 3.25 4.11
N ARG A 22 11.54 2.20 4.91
CA ARG A 22 12.48 1.13 4.54
C ARG A 22 12.01 0.39 3.28
N LEU A 23 10.73 0.05 3.20
CA LEU A 23 10.13 -0.58 2.02
C LEU A 23 10.37 0.24 0.74
N ASN A 24 10.23 1.57 0.82
CA ASN A 24 10.41 2.45 -0.34
C ASN A 24 11.88 2.79 -0.64
N ALA A 25 12.80 2.40 0.25
CA ALA A 25 14.24 2.54 0.04
C ALA A 25 14.90 1.23 -0.42
N ASP A 26 14.20 0.10 -0.30
CA ASP A 26 14.72 -1.22 -0.64
C ASP A 26 14.94 -1.38 -2.16
N PRO A 27 16.18 -1.63 -2.62
CA PRO A 27 16.49 -1.80 -4.03
C PRO A 27 15.68 -2.91 -4.73
N LEU A 28 15.34 -3.99 -4.02
CA LEU A 28 14.54 -5.08 -4.60
C LEU A 28 13.10 -4.63 -4.86
N VAL A 29 12.56 -3.78 -3.98
CA VAL A 29 11.18 -3.29 -4.07
C VAL A 29 11.04 -2.21 -5.15
N VAL A 30 12.09 -1.40 -5.34
CA VAL A 30 12.06 -0.23 -6.23
C VAL A 30 12.69 -0.46 -7.60
N ASP A 31 13.10 -1.69 -7.93
CA ASP A 31 13.78 -2.05 -9.18
C ASP A 31 13.02 -1.59 -10.44
N PHE A 32 11.68 -1.61 -10.39
CA PHE A 32 10.79 -1.18 -11.48
C PHE A 32 10.17 0.21 -11.25
N LEU A 33 10.66 0.98 -10.28
CA LEU A 33 10.20 2.32 -9.97
C LEU A 33 11.24 3.37 -10.38
N PRO A 34 10.84 4.63 -10.62
CA PRO A 34 11.78 5.66 -11.09
C PRO A 34 12.97 5.90 -10.16
N LYS A 35 12.75 5.82 -8.84
CA LYS A 35 13.79 5.95 -7.81
C LYS A 35 13.29 5.42 -6.45
N PRO A 36 14.21 5.05 -5.54
CA PRO A 36 13.88 4.93 -4.12
C PRO A 36 13.36 6.25 -3.55
N LEU A 37 12.51 6.17 -2.54
CA LEU A 37 12.01 7.35 -1.82
C LEU A 37 12.82 7.60 -0.55
N THR A 38 12.98 8.88 -0.20
CA THR A 38 13.46 9.26 1.13
C THR A 38 12.39 8.98 2.20
N ARG A 39 12.77 9.06 3.49
CA ARG A 39 11.82 9.01 4.60
C ARG A 39 10.74 10.10 4.47
N GLU A 40 11.14 11.32 4.12
CA GLU A 40 10.23 12.44 3.96
C GLU A 40 9.24 12.21 2.82
N GLU A 41 9.72 11.74 1.67
CA GLU A 41 8.87 11.39 0.52
C GLU A 41 7.89 10.25 0.85
N SER A 42 8.35 9.25 1.61
CA SER A 42 7.51 8.14 2.10
C SER A 42 6.43 8.62 3.06
N ASN A 43 6.77 9.46 4.04
CA ASN A 43 5.79 10.06 4.95
C ASN A 43 4.78 10.92 4.18
N GLY A 44 5.24 11.71 3.20
CA GLY A 44 4.37 12.48 2.33
C GLY A 44 3.43 11.63 1.48
N MET A 45 3.85 10.42 1.08
CA MET A 45 2.96 9.45 0.43
C MET A 45 1.87 8.94 1.39
N VAL A 46 2.21 8.62 2.65
CA VAL A 46 1.21 8.20 3.65
C VAL A 46 0.19 9.29 3.94
N ALA A 47 0.62 10.54 4.09
CA ALA A 47 -0.29 11.67 4.27
C ALA A 47 -1.31 11.78 3.12
N ARG A 48 -0.84 11.69 1.86
CA ARG A 48 -1.73 11.70 0.69
C ARG A 48 -2.70 10.52 0.66
N ILE A 49 -2.27 9.34 1.13
CA ILE A 49 -3.15 8.16 1.23
C ILE A 49 -4.23 8.39 2.29
N GLN A 50 -3.86 8.96 3.44
CA GLN A 50 -4.81 9.29 4.51
C GLN A 50 -5.84 10.34 4.04
N ASP A 51 -5.39 11.39 3.36
CA ASP A 51 -6.28 12.40 2.76
C ASP A 51 -7.24 11.76 1.75
N HIS A 52 -6.73 10.87 0.88
CA HIS A 52 -7.56 10.14 -0.08
C HIS A 52 -8.63 9.28 0.62
N PHE A 53 -8.30 8.63 1.74
CA PHE A 53 -9.30 7.90 2.53
C PHE A 53 -10.40 8.82 3.07
N VAL A 54 -10.06 10.01 3.55
CA VAL A 54 -11.03 11.00 4.05
C VAL A 54 -11.93 11.50 2.91
N GLU A 55 -11.34 11.78 1.75
CA GLU A 55 -12.07 12.31 0.58
C GLU A 55 -12.97 11.28 -0.10
N ARG A 56 -12.55 10.00 -0.16
CA ARG A 56 -13.17 8.99 -1.03
C ARG A 56 -13.80 7.82 -0.29
N GLY A 57 -13.50 7.63 0.99
CA GLY A 57 -13.95 6.47 1.77
C GLY A 57 -13.22 5.15 1.44
N PHE A 58 -12.29 5.16 0.49
CA PHE A 58 -11.41 4.05 0.13
C PHE A 58 -9.98 4.55 -0.13
N GLY A 59 -9.02 3.64 -0.25
CA GLY A 59 -7.61 4.01 -0.44
C GLY A 59 -6.68 2.81 -0.49
N LEU A 60 -5.38 3.08 -0.46
CA LEU A 60 -4.33 2.08 -0.31
C LEU A 60 -4.21 1.69 1.17
N TRP A 61 -4.72 0.52 1.56
CA TRP A 61 -4.65 0.05 2.95
C TRP A 61 -3.26 -0.42 3.32
N ALA A 62 -2.84 -0.15 4.56
CA ALA A 62 -1.72 -0.86 5.17
C ALA A 62 -2.13 -2.32 5.40
N VAL A 63 -1.24 -3.26 5.08
CA VAL A 63 -1.50 -4.70 5.19
C VAL A 63 -0.77 -5.27 6.41
N GLU A 64 -1.54 -5.90 7.29
CA GLU A 64 -1.09 -6.63 8.46
C GLU A 64 -1.33 -8.13 8.28
N VAL A 65 -0.43 -8.96 8.81
CA VAL A 65 -0.59 -10.42 8.91
C VAL A 65 -0.72 -10.77 10.40
N PRO A 66 -1.95 -10.92 10.94
CA PRO A 66 -2.15 -11.14 12.36
C PRO A 66 -1.35 -12.33 12.89
N GLY A 67 -0.67 -12.13 14.01
CA GLY A 67 0.19 -13.15 14.63
C GLY A 67 1.58 -13.33 13.99
N LEU A 68 1.88 -12.63 12.87
CA LEU A 68 3.17 -12.69 12.20
C LEU A 68 3.85 -11.32 12.09
N ALA A 69 3.18 -10.33 11.51
CA ALA A 69 3.77 -9.03 11.22
C ALA A 69 2.71 -7.92 11.23
N LEU A 70 3.00 -6.83 11.95
CA LEU A 70 2.10 -5.68 12.06
C LEU A 70 1.98 -4.91 10.74
N PHE A 71 3.00 -4.91 9.90
CA PHE A 71 3.01 -4.22 8.61
C PHE A 71 3.86 -5.00 7.61
N ILE A 72 3.30 -5.28 6.43
CA ILE A 72 4.01 -5.95 5.33
C ILE A 72 4.01 -5.14 4.03
N GLY A 73 3.44 -3.93 4.04
CA GLY A 73 3.29 -3.08 2.87
C GLY A 73 1.87 -2.54 2.72
N PHE A 74 1.47 -2.21 1.49
CA PHE A 74 0.13 -1.72 1.18
C PHE A 74 -0.50 -2.43 -0.02
N VAL A 75 -1.82 -2.48 -0.04
CA VAL A 75 -2.66 -2.92 -1.17
C VAL A 75 -3.96 -2.12 -1.15
N GLY A 76 -4.45 -1.66 -2.28
CA GLY A 76 -5.79 -1.08 -2.36
C GLY A 76 -6.04 -0.27 -3.62
N LEU A 77 -6.98 0.66 -3.51
CA LEU A 77 -7.49 1.45 -4.64
C LEU A 77 -7.06 2.91 -4.53
N ALA A 78 -6.78 3.55 -5.66
CA ALA A 78 -6.46 4.98 -5.72
C ALA A 78 -7.08 5.63 -6.97
N VAL A 79 -7.29 6.94 -6.91
CA VAL A 79 -7.60 7.75 -8.10
C VAL A 79 -6.32 8.45 -8.56
N PRO A 80 -5.77 8.11 -9.73
CA PRO A 80 -4.57 8.75 -10.24
C PRO A 80 -4.76 10.26 -10.41
N ARG A 81 -3.70 11.04 -10.12
CA ARG A 81 -3.68 12.51 -10.32
C ARG A 81 -2.99 12.94 -11.63
N PHE A 82 -2.43 12.00 -12.38
CA PHE A 82 -1.84 12.29 -13.69
C PHE A 82 -2.91 12.28 -14.78
N GLU A 83 -2.62 12.90 -15.92
CA GLU A 83 -3.48 12.86 -17.09
C GLU A 83 -3.07 11.74 -18.04
N ALA A 84 -4.04 10.90 -18.42
CA ALA A 84 -3.91 9.89 -19.47
C ALA A 84 -5.26 9.65 -20.16
N SER A 85 -5.24 8.97 -21.32
CA SER A 85 -6.46 8.70 -22.11
C SER A 85 -7.56 7.92 -21.37
N PHE A 86 -7.19 7.20 -20.30
CA PHE A 86 -8.10 6.42 -19.48
C PHE A 86 -8.52 7.13 -18.17
N THR A 87 -8.02 8.34 -17.90
CA THR A 87 -8.40 9.10 -16.69
C THR A 87 -9.65 9.96 -16.94
N PRO A 88 -10.55 10.15 -15.96
CA PRO A 88 -10.48 9.64 -14.59
C PRO A 88 -10.78 8.13 -14.50
N CYS A 89 -10.02 7.43 -13.67
CA CYS A 89 -10.22 6.01 -13.36
C CYS A 89 -9.93 5.73 -11.89
N VAL A 90 -10.22 4.50 -11.47
CA VAL A 90 -9.73 3.95 -10.20
C VAL A 90 -8.68 2.90 -10.56
N GLU A 91 -7.48 3.07 -10.04
CA GLU A 91 -6.41 2.09 -10.13
C GLU A 91 -6.38 1.18 -8.91
N ILE A 92 -5.83 -0.02 -9.08
CA ILE A 92 -5.43 -0.89 -7.98
C ILE A 92 -3.90 -0.95 -7.92
N GLY A 93 -3.34 -0.87 -6.72
CA GLY A 93 -1.89 -0.88 -6.52
C GLY A 93 -1.48 -1.64 -5.27
N TRP A 94 -0.25 -2.15 -5.28
CA TRP A 94 0.35 -2.85 -4.14
C TRP A 94 1.87 -2.68 -4.11
N ARG A 95 2.43 -2.77 -2.90
CA ARG A 95 3.86 -2.87 -2.64
C ARG A 95 4.04 -3.61 -1.32
N LEU A 96 4.71 -4.77 -1.34
CA LEU A 96 4.95 -5.59 -0.16
C LEU A 96 6.45 -5.76 0.09
N ALA A 97 6.86 -5.98 1.34
CA ALA A 97 8.26 -6.23 1.65
C ALA A 97 8.70 -7.62 1.12
N PRO A 98 9.95 -7.76 0.64
CA PRO A 98 10.41 -8.96 -0.09
C PRO A 98 10.22 -10.27 0.68
N GLU A 99 10.38 -10.26 1.99
CA GLU A 99 10.22 -11.41 2.87
C GLU A 99 8.77 -11.96 2.92
N PHE A 100 7.79 -11.21 2.38
CA PHE A 100 6.39 -11.61 2.27
C PHE A 100 5.96 -11.91 0.82
N TRP A 101 6.89 -11.96 -0.13
CA TRP A 101 6.62 -12.37 -1.51
C TRP A 101 6.44 -13.89 -1.62
N GLY A 102 5.75 -14.35 -2.66
CA GLY A 102 5.52 -15.78 -2.90
C GLY A 102 4.42 -16.44 -2.04
N PHE A 103 3.92 -15.77 -1.00
CA PHE A 103 2.83 -16.28 -0.14
C PHE A 103 1.41 -16.00 -0.67
N GLY A 104 1.30 -15.25 -1.77
CA GLY A 104 0.01 -14.87 -2.36
C GLY A 104 -0.74 -13.75 -1.62
N TYR A 105 -0.09 -13.05 -0.69
CA TYR A 105 -0.73 -11.98 0.09
C TYR A 105 -1.20 -10.80 -0.76
N ALA A 106 -0.41 -10.37 -1.75
CA ALA A 106 -0.83 -9.30 -2.66
C ALA A 106 -2.12 -9.68 -3.39
N THR A 107 -2.20 -10.90 -3.93
CA THR A 107 -3.38 -11.40 -4.64
C THR A 107 -4.61 -11.50 -3.73
N GLU A 108 -4.44 -12.00 -2.50
CA GLU A 108 -5.53 -12.11 -1.53
C GLU A 108 -6.09 -10.73 -1.14
N ALA A 109 -5.19 -9.80 -0.79
CA ALA A 109 -5.55 -8.44 -0.43
C ALA A 109 -6.21 -7.69 -1.61
N ALA A 110 -5.67 -7.85 -2.82
CA ALA A 110 -6.21 -7.20 -4.02
C ALA A 110 -7.62 -7.68 -4.35
N ARG A 111 -7.89 -8.99 -4.21
CA ARG A 111 -9.25 -9.54 -4.37
C ARG A 111 -10.22 -8.98 -3.34
N ALA A 112 -9.78 -8.84 -2.09
CA ALA A 112 -10.61 -8.24 -1.04
C ALA A 112 -10.87 -6.74 -1.30
N ALA A 113 -9.91 -6.02 -1.86
CA ALA A 113 -10.05 -4.60 -2.22
C ALA A 113 -11.00 -4.36 -3.41
N LEU A 114 -11.24 -5.38 -4.26
CA LEU A 114 -12.10 -5.31 -5.45
C LEU A 114 -13.52 -5.82 -5.23
N ALA A 115 -13.81 -6.42 -4.07
CA ALA A 115 -15.11 -6.99 -3.72
C ALA A 115 -16.10 -5.91 -3.26
#